data_AF-A0A2C6B6I4-F1
#
_entry.id   AF-A0A2C6B6I4-F1
#
_cell.length_a   1.000
_cell.length_b   1.000
_cell.length_c   1.000
_cell.angle_alpha   90.00
_cell.angle_beta   90.00
_cell.angle_gamma   90.00
#
_symmetry.space_group_name_H-M   'P 1'
#
loop_
_entity.id
_entity.type
_entity.pdbx_description
1 polymer ?
#
loop_
_entity_poly.entity_id
_entity_poly.type
_entity_poly.pdbx_seq_one_letter_code
_entity_poly.pdbx_strand_id
1 'polypeptide(L)'
;MKVGIDLSELKNELKEIKKKNNNEKNQIAEKPIFDIDNYTYINFTNDPEVDDFLNDNSFKILNLAAGTNILLGTIFIEVQDYLSNLENADATYIKWLESNGFNRMTALRYKRRAEIYNSLISSKAKYFIGITSQRIIDEISKAENKEEIINYLEEMKEFNNIEDFLKKDIVLEIEDKTDKRNIEIKDRIKKLPLKNIEKLDSEKQKQIDNLVHQIEELLKEQK
;
A
#
# COMPACT_ATOMS: atom_id res chain seq x y z
N MET A 1 -32.05 13.24 -68.38
CA MET A 1 -31.69 12.18 -67.42
C MET A 1 -30.99 12.82 -66.23
N LYS A 2 -31.52 12.69 -65.00
CA LYS A 2 -30.75 13.00 -63.80
C LYS A 2 -30.00 11.72 -63.41
N VAL A 3 -28.67 11.73 -63.58
CA VAL A 3 -27.82 10.65 -63.09
C VAL A 3 -27.77 10.78 -61.58
N GLY A 4 -28.49 9.92 -60.88
CA GLY A 4 -28.40 9.81 -59.43
C GLY A 4 -27.07 9.17 -59.08
N ILE A 5 -26.18 9.92 -58.45
CA ILE A 5 -24.92 9.38 -57.91
C ILE A 5 -25.29 8.48 -56.74
N ASP A 6 -24.90 7.21 -56.80
CA ASP A 6 -25.04 6.30 -55.66
C ASP A 6 -24.01 6.68 -54.60
N LEU A 7 -24.50 7.09 -53.44
CA LEU A 7 -23.71 7.53 -52.29
C LEU A 7 -23.71 6.45 -51.19
N SER A 8 -24.13 5.22 -51.50
CA SER A 8 -24.24 4.11 -50.55
C SER A 8 -22.90 3.74 -49.92
N GLU A 9 -21.83 3.64 -50.71
CA GLU A 9 -20.46 3.38 -50.23
C GLU A 9 -19.94 4.51 -49.33
N LEU A 10 -20.05 5.76 -49.79
CA LEU A 10 -19.66 6.95 -49.01
C LEU A 10 -20.41 7.03 -47.66
N LYS A 11 -21.69 6.63 -47.62
CA LYS A 11 -22.47 6.58 -46.38
C LYS A 11 -22.02 5.45 -45.46
N ASN A 12 -21.59 4.32 -45.99
CA ASN A 12 -21.07 3.20 -45.20
C ASN A 12 -19.68 3.51 -44.65
N GLU A 13 -18.79 4.10 -45.43
CA GLU A 13 -17.50 4.60 -44.96
C GLU A 13 -17.68 5.66 -43.86
N LEU A 14 -18.60 6.62 -44.03
CA LEU A 14 -18.93 7.60 -43.00
C LEU A 14 -19.50 6.96 -41.72
N LYS A 15 -20.24 5.86 -41.82
CA LYS A 15 -20.75 5.11 -40.66
C LYS A 15 -19.64 4.35 -39.95
N GLU A 16 -18.74 3.72 -40.67
CA GLU A 16 -17.58 3.02 -40.11
C GLU A 16 -16.59 3.99 -39.45
N ILE A 17 -16.33 5.15 -40.07
CA ILE A 17 -15.54 6.23 -39.47
C ILE A 17 -16.22 6.78 -38.21
N LYS A 18 -17.55 6.97 -38.22
CA LYS A 18 -18.30 7.39 -37.02
C LYS A 18 -18.30 6.33 -35.92
N LYS A 19 -18.33 5.03 -36.26
CA LYS A 19 -18.19 3.92 -35.30
C LYS A 19 -16.79 3.89 -34.68
N LYS A 20 -15.72 3.98 -35.49
CA LYS A 20 -14.34 4.10 -34.99
C LYS A 20 -14.17 5.32 -34.08
N ASN A 21 -14.63 6.49 -34.54
CA ASN A 21 -14.51 7.72 -33.76
C ASN A 21 -15.38 7.71 -32.49
N ASN A 22 -16.52 7.03 -32.46
CA ASN A 22 -17.33 6.89 -31.24
C ASN A 22 -16.73 5.86 -30.26
N ASN A 23 -16.09 4.80 -30.77
CA ASN A 23 -15.33 3.86 -29.94
C ASN A 23 -14.06 4.50 -29.35
N GLU A 24 -13.44 5.44 -30.06
CA GLU A 24 -12.30 6.23 -29.56
C GLU A 24 -12.73 7.38 -28.63
N LYS A 25 -13.88 8.02 -28.87
CA LYS A 25 -14.38 9.14 -28.03
C LYS A 25 -14.97 8.74 -26.68
N ASN A 26 -15.36 7.47 -26.52
CA ASN A 26 -15.81 6.92 -25.23
C ASN A 26 -14.71 6.14 -24.49
N GLN A 27 -13.53 6.03 -25.08
CA GLN A 27 -12.34 5.67 -24.34
C GLN A 27 -11.72 6.97 -23.86
N ILE A 28 -11.82 7.23 -22.55
CA ILE A 28 -10.68 7.87 -21.90
C ILE A 28 -9.56 6.84 -22.11
N ALA A 29 -8.85 6.90 -23.24
CA ALA A 29 -7.62 6.17 -23.44
C ALA A 29 -6.60 6.87 -22.55
N GLU A 30 -6.79 6.74 -21.24
CA GLU A 30 -5.79 7.01 -20.23
C GLU A 30 -4.59 6.19 -20.67
N LYS A 31 -3.53 6.87 -21.11
CA LYS A 31 -2.25 6.23 -21.37
C LYS A 31 -1.96 5.36 -20.15
N PRO A 32 -1.63 4.07 -20.34
CA PRO A 32 -1.35 3.21 -19.21
C PRO A 32 -0.27 3.88 -18.36
N ILE A 33 -0.53 3.98 -17.05
CA ILE A 33 0.43 4.56 -16.11
C ILE A 33 1.67 3.67 -16.01
N PHE A 34 1.53 2.39 -16.36
CA PHE A 34 2.59 1.42 -16.41
C PHE A 34 2.98 1.01 -17.81
N ASP A 35 4.26 0.69 -17.93
CA ASP A 35 4.80 -0.03 -19.07
C ASP A 35 4.45 -1.52 -18.94
N ILE A 36 3.91 -2.09 -20.01
CA ILE A 36 3.51 -3.51 -20.04
C ILE A 36 4.73 -4.43 -19.99
N ASP A 37 5.90 -3.95 -20.41
CA ASP A 37 7.15 -4.73 -20.39
C ASP A 37 7.59 -5.07 -18.95
N ASN A 38 7.05 -4.38 -17.93
CA ASN A 38 7.28 -4.70 -16.53
C ASN A 38 6.33 -5.75 -15.96
N TYR A 39 5.28 -6.12 -16.69
CA TYR A 39 4.33 -7.14 -16.27
C TYR A 39 4.92 -8.55 -16.38
N THR A 40 4.74 -9.36 -15.34
CA THR A 40 5.17 -10.76 -15.36
C THR A 40 4.03 -11.62 -15.87
N TYR A 41 4.23 -12.29 -17.01
CA TYR A 41 3.27 -13.23 -17.56
C TYR A 41 3.08 -14.43 -16.63
N ILE A 42 1.83 -14.82 -16.42
CA ILE A 42 1.43 -15.92 -15.55
C ILE A 42 0.75 -16.99 -16.41
N ASN A 43 1.24 -18.22 -16.31
CA ASN A 43 0.57 -19.38 -16.90
C ASN A 43 -0.56 -19.82 -15.96
N PHE A 44 -1.81 -19.45 -16.27
CA PHE A 44 -2.98 -19.80 -15.46
C PHE A 44 -3.53 -21.18 -15.85
N THR A 45 -3.38 -21.54 -17.11
CA THR A 45 -3.93 -22.75 -17.72
C THR A 45 -2.86 -23.45 -18.57
N ASN A 46 -3.28 -24.42 -19.40
CA ASN A 46 -2.42 -25.04 -20.41
C ASN A 46 -2.73 -24.53 -21.82
N ASP A 47 -3.60 -23.53 -21.95
CA ASP A 47 -4.02 -22.95 -23.23
C ASP A 47 -3.40 -21.54 -23.36
N PRO A 48 -2.43 -21.35 -24.28
CA PRO A 48 -1.77 -20.06 -24.46
C PRO A 48 -2.72 -18.91 -24.83
N GLU A 49 -3.78 -19.18 -25.61
CA GLU A 49 -4.73 -18.13 -26.02
C GLU A 49 -5.56 -17.65 -24.82
N VAL A 50 -5.97 -18.58 -23.96
CA VAL A 50 -6.67 -18.26 -22.71
C VAL A 50 -5.75 -17.49 -21.77
N ASP A 51 -4.50 -17.92 -21.63
CA ASP A 51 -3.53 -17.24 -20.77
C ASP A 51 -3.20 -15.83 -21.29
N ASP A 52 -3.04 -15.62 -22.60
CA ASP A 52 -2.85 -14.30 -23.18
C ASP A 52 -4.02 -13.37 -22.84
N PHE A 53 -5.25 -13.85 -23.01
CA PHE A 53 -6.45 -13.09 -22.65
C PHE A 53 -6.51 -12.74 -21.15
N LEU A 54 -6.14 -13.67 -20.27
CA LEU A 54 -6.13 -13.46 -18.82
C LEU A 54 -5.04 -12.48 -18.39
N ASN A 55 -3.84 -12.58 -18.97
CA ASN A 55 -2.73 -11.68 -18.69
C ASN A 55 -3.04 -10.24 -19.15
N ASP A 56 -3.62 -10.08 -20.34
CA ASP A 56 -4.08 -8.77 -20.85
C ASP A 56 -5.08 -8.11 -19.90
N ASN A 57 -6.07 -8.87 -19.43
CA ASN A 57 -7.08 -8.35 -18.49
C ASN A 57 -6.49 -8.10 -17.10
N SER A 58 -5.55 -8.94 -16.65
CA SER A 58 -4.84 -8.74 -15.38
C SER A 58 -4.04 -7.45 -15.41
N PHE A 59 -3.31 -7.18 -16.49
CA PHE A 59 -2.58 -5.92 -16.65
C PHE A 59 -3.52 -4.71 -16.65
N LYS A 60 -4.65 -4.77 -17.35
CA LYS A 60 -5.67 -3.70 -17.34
C LYS A 60 -6.18 -3.40 -15.93
N ILE A 61 -6.49 -4.44 -15.15
CA ILE A 61 -6.96 -4.29 -13.75
C ILE A 61 -5.88 -3.65 -12.90
N LEU A 62 -4.64 -4.13 -12.98
CA LEU A 62 -3.51 -3.60 -12.21
C LEU A 62 -3.23 -2.13 -12.54
N ASN A 63 -3.18 -1.79 -13.84
CA ASN A 63 -2.96 -0.44 -14.32
C ASN A 63 -4.07 0.52 -13.86
N LEU A 64 -5.34 0.11 -13.99
CA LEU A 64 -6.48 0.93 -13.57
C LEU A 64 -6.49 1.15 -12.05
N ALA A 65 -6.34 0.08 -11.27
CA ALA A 65 -6.37 0.14 -9.81
C ALA A 65 -5.24 1.01 -9.27
N ALA A 66 -4.03 0.81 -9.77
CA ALA A 66 -2.89 1.59 -9.31
C ALA A 66 -2.94 3.05 -9.78
N GLY A 67 -3.30 3.29 -11.05
CA GLY A 67 -3.47 4.64 -11.60
C GLY A 67 -4.47 5.45 -10.79
N THR A 68 -5.63 4.87 -10.48
CA THR A 68 -6.66 5.50 -9.65
C THR A 68 -6.13 5.82 -8.25
N ASN A 69 -5.47 4.87 -7.58
CA ASN A 69 -4.97 5.06 -6.22
C ASN A 69 -3.88 6.14 -6.15
N ILE A 70 -2.98 6.18 -7.13
CA ILE A 70 -1.90 7.17 -7.22
C ILE A 70 -2.48 8.57 -7.51
N LEU A 71 -3.42 8.67 -8.44
CA LEU A 71 -4.08 9.92 -8.78
C LEU A 71 -4.83 10.50 -7.57
N LEU A 72 -5.66 9.68 -6.92
CA LEU A 72 -6.36 10.07 -5.70
C LEU A 72 -5.39 10.50 -4.60
N GLY A 73 -4.32 9.74 -4.38
CA GLY A 73 -3.28 10.09 -3.42
C GLY A 73 -2.62 11.44 -3.71
N THR A 74 -2.37 11.75 -4.99
CA THR A 74 -1.79 13.02 -5.41
C THR A 74 -2.75 14.19 -5.14
N ILE A 75 -4.03 14.05 -5.48
CA ILE A 75 -5.08 15.04 -5.17
C ILE A 75 -5.17 15.25 -3.65
N PHE A 76 -5.10 14.17 -2.87
CA PHE A 76 -5.17 14.24 -1.41
C PHE A 76 -3.98 14.98 -0.77
N ILE A 77 -2.78 14.87 -1.36
CA ILE A 77 -1.61 15.65 -0.96
C ILE A 77 -1.83 17.12 -1.31
N GLU A 78 -2.19 17.42 -2.55
CA GLU A 78 -2.39 18.80 -3.03
C GLU A 78 -3.41 19.57 -2.18
N VAL A 79 -4.56 18.95 -1.89
CA VAL A 79 -5.58 19.58 -1.05
C VAL A 79 -5.08 19.77 0.39
N GLN A 80 -4.34 18.81 0.95
CA GLN A 80 -3.78 18.95 2.29
C GLN A 80 -2.76 20.08 2.36
N ASP A 81 -1.87 20.18 1.38
CA ASP A 81 -0.85 21.21 1.29
C ASP A 81 -1.47 22.60 1.12
N TYR A 82 -2.51 22.71 0.29
CA TYR A 82 -3.26 23.95 0.10
C TYR A 82 -3.90 24.46 1.41
N LEU A 83 -4.42 23.54 2.22
CA LEU A 83 -5.07 23.87 3.49
C LEU A 83 -4.08 24.13 4.64
N SER A 84 -2.80 23.78 4.50
CA SER A 84 -1.79 23.74 5.58
C SER A 84 -1.66 25.04 6.39
N ASN A 85 -1.92 26.20 5.78
CA ASN A 85 -1.81 27.52 6.42
C ASN A 85 -3.10 27.99 7.13
N LEU A 86 -4.16 27.19 7.13
CA LEU A 86 -5.42 27.54 7.78
C LEU A 86 -5.44 27.07 9.24
N GLU A 87 -6.01 27.89 10.13
CA GLU A 87 -6.17 27.55 11.56
C GLU A 87 -6.95 26.25 11.78
N ASN A 88 -7.89 25.93 10.88
CA ASN A 88 -8.72 24.72 10.93
C ASN A 88 -8.42 23.72 9.79
N ALA A 89 -7.15 23.64 9.35
CA ALA A 89 -6.72 22.81 8.21
C ALA A 89 -7.22 21.36 8.31
N ASP A 90 -6.94 20.70 9.44
CA ASP A 90 -7.28 19.27 9.63
C ASP A 90 -8.79 19.01 9.60
N ALA A 91 -9.58 19.83 10.30
CA ALA A 91 -11.03 19.67 10.33
C ALA A 91 -11.64 19.90 8.94
N THR A 92 -11.11 20.88 8.20
CA THR A 92 -11.55 21.20 6.84
C THR A 92 -11.22 20.07 5.88
N TYR A 93 -10.00 19.52 5.97
CA TYR A 93 -9.55 18.40 5.15
C TYR A 93 -10.39 17.15 5.39
N ILE A 94 -10.67 16.80 6.65
CA ILE A 94 -11.50 15.63 7.00
C ILE A 94 -12.90 15.78 6.43
N LYS A 95 -13.53 16.95 6.61
CA LYS A 95 -14.87 17.23 6.07
C LYS A 95 -14.91 17.12 4.54
N TRP A 96 -13.86 17.61 3.88
CA TRP A 96 -13.73 17.50 2.42
C TRP A 96 -13.58 16.04 1.98
N LEU A 97 -12.74 15.24 2.64
CA LEU A 97 -12.61 13.80 2.35
C LEU A 97 -13.95 13.07 2.48
N GLU A 98 -14.66 13.30 3.58
CA GLU A 98 -15.96 12.67 3.86
C GLU A 98 -17.01 13.05 2.81
N SER A 99 -17.03 14.32 2.36
CA SER A 99 -17.93 14.77 1.30
C SER A 99 -17.67 14.10 -0.06
N ASN A 100 -16.46 13.57 -0.27
CA ASN A 100 -16.06 12.82 -1.45
C ASN A 100 -16.13 11.29 -1.24
N GLY A 101 -16.67 10.82 -0.10
CA GLY A 101 -16.83 9.39 0.17
C GLY A 101 -15.57 8.67 0.66
N PHE A 102 -14.54 9.41 1.09
CA PHE A 102 -13.30 8.83 1.59
C PHE A 102 -13.14 9.00 3.10
N ASN A 103 -12.66 7.95 3.77
CA ASN A 103 -12.22 8.06 5.15
C ASN A 103 -10.72 8.42 5.24
N ARG A 104 -10.29 8.92 6.39
CA ARG A 104 -8.90 9.34 6.66
C ARG A 104 -7.88 8.23 6.41
N MET A 105 -8.21 6.99 6.77
CA MET A 105 -7.30 5.84 6.63
C MET A 105 -7.04 5.52 5.15
N THR A 106 -8.09 5.55 4.33
CA THR A 106 -8.01 5.31 2.88
C THR A 106 -7.22 6.42 2.20
N ALA A 107 -7.51 7.68 2.57
CA ALA A 107 -6.76 8.82 2.09
C ALA A 107 -5.27 8.71 2.43
N LEU A 108 -4.93 8.38 3.68
CA LEU A 108 -3.56 8.19 4.12
C LEU A 108 -2.83 7.08 3.34
N ARG A 109 -3.50 5.96 3.05
CA ARG A 109 -2.93 4.87 2.26
C ARG A 109 -2.57 5.32 0.84
N TYR A 110 -3.48 6.05 0.19
CA TYR A 110 -3.26 6.56 -1.16
C TYR A 110 -2.19 7.64 -1.20
N LYS A 111 -2.20 8.57 -0.25
CA LYS A 111 -1.14 9.57 -0.06
C LYS A 111 0.24 8.94 0.03
N ARG A 112 0.43 8.00 0.96
CA ARG A 112 1.71 7.29 1.15
C ARG A 112 2.21 6.64 -0.13
N ARG A 113 1.32 5.94 -0.85
CA ARG A 113 1.66 5.31 -2.13
C ARG A 113 2.06 6.36 -3.18
N ALA A 114 1.30 7.43 -3.30
CA ALA A 114 1.58 8.52 -4.25
C ALA A 114 2.89 9.25 -3.93
N GLU A 115 3.18 9.53 -2.66
CA GLU A 115 4.44 10.15 -2.22
C GLU A 115 5.65 9.32 -2.64
N ILE A 116 5.63 8.00 -2.39
CA ILE A 116 6.71 7.11 -2.82
C ILE A 116 6.76 7.04 -4.35
N TYR A 117 5.62 6.82 -5.01
CA TYR A 117 5.55 6.71 -6.47
C TYR A 117 6.09 7.95 -7.19
N ASN A 118 5.73 9.15 -6.71
CA ASN A 118 6.14 10.42 -7.29
C ASN A 118 7.62 10.74 -7.03
N SER A 119 8.24 10.12 -6.02
CA SER A 119 9.69 10.23 -5.77
C SER A 119 10.54 9.36 -6.70
N LEU A 120 9.93 8.42 -7.42
CA LEU A 120 10.63 7.50 -8.32
C LEU A 120 10.75 8.05 -9.75
N ILE A 121 11.76 7.58 -10.47
CA ILE A 121 12.07 7.93 -11.86
C ILE A 121 11.84 6.72 -12.76
N SER A 122 12.39 5.56 -12.40
CA SER A 122 12.30 4.31 -13.17
C SER A 122 10.85 3.84 -13.37
N SER A 123 10.48 3.53 -14.62
CA SER A 123 9.17 2.96 -14.95
C SER A 123 8.93 1.63 -14.22
N LYS A 124 9.99 0.86 -14.02
CA LYS A 124 9.98 -0.43 -13.33
C LYS A 124 9.76 -0.28 -11.82
N ALA A 125 10.46 0.66 -11.18
CA ALA A 125 10.24 0.97 -9.77
C ALA A 125 8.81 1.51 -9.53
N LYS A 126 8.34 2.38 -10.43
CA LYS A 126 6.98 2.91 -10.45
C LYS A 126 5.93 1.81 -10.58
N TYR A 127 6.12 0.88 -11.51
CA TYR A 127 5.26 -0.30 -11.66
C TYR A 127 5.15 -1.07 -10.34
N PHE A 128 6.29 -1.41 -9.75
CA PHE A 128 6.34 -2.16 -8.49
C PHE A 128 5.58 -1.46 -7.36
N ILE A 129 5.87 -0.19 -7.08
CA ILE A 129 5.17 0.57 -6.02
C ILE A 129 3.68 0.71 -6.32
N GLY A 130 3.33 0.84 -7.59
CA GLY A 130 1.95 0.89 -8.04
C GLY A 130 1.13 -0.33 -7.61
N ILE A 131 1.67 -1.52 -7.81
CA ILE A 131 0.95 -2.79 -7.60
C ILE A 131 1.21 -3.44 -6.23
N THR A 132 2.22 -3.01 -5.48
CA THR A 132 2.59 -3.65 -4.22
C THR A 132 1.52 -3.51 -3.12
N SER A 133 1.63 -4.38 -2.12
CA SER A 133 0.68 -4.43 -1.01
C SER A 133 0.76 -3.18 -0.13
N GLN A 134 -0.35 -2.81 0.52
CA GLN A 134 -0.33 -1.68 1.45
C GLN A 134 0.63 -1.89 2.63
N ARG A 135 0.88 -3.14 3.04
CA ARG A 135 1.84 -3.47 4.09
C ARG A 135 3.24 -2.94 3.74
N ILE A 136 3.70 -3.23 2.52
CA ILE A 136 5.00 -2.79 2.03
C ILE A 136 5.06 -1.26 1.91
N ILE A 137 4.00 -0.63 1.39
CA ILE A 137 3.90 0.84 1.33
C ILE A 137 4.02 1.46 2.74
N ASP A 138 3.34 0.87 3.73
CA ASP A 138 3.39 1.35 5.10
C ASP A 138 4.76 1.12 5.77
N GLU A 139 5.48 0.05 5.42
CA GLU A 139 6.85 -0.20 5.86
C GLU A 139 7.81 0.87 5.29
N ILE A 140 7.78 1.10 3.97
CA ILE A 140 8.59 2.14 3.31
C ILE A 140 8.26 3.53 3.87
N SER A 141 6.97 3.81 4.10
CA SER A 141 6.55 5.14 4.58
C SER A 141 6.97 5.45 6.02
N LYS A 142 7.26 4.43 6.82
CA LYS A 142 7.68 4.56 8.23
C LYS A 142 9.18 4.40 8.42
N ALA A 143 9.90 3.97 7.38
CA ALA A 143 11.33 3.77 7.45
C ALA A 143 12.07 5.10 7.60
N GLU A 144 13.08 5.12 8.46
CA GLU A 144 13.95 6.29 8.67
C GLU A 144 14.89 6.52 7.48
N ASN A 145 15.34 5.44 6.83
CA ASN A 145 16.25 5.45 5.68
C ASN A 145 15.49 5.51 4.33
N LYS A 146 14.44 6.32 4.23
CA LYS A 146 13.57 6.38 3.03
C LYS A 146 14.33 6.64 1.73
N GLU A 147 15.36 7.50 1.75
CA GLU A 147 16.18 7.80 0.57
C GLU A 147 16.98 6.58 0.07
N GLU A 148 17.53 5.79 0.98
CA GLU A 148 18.25 4.56 0.65
C GLU A 148 17.31 3.52 0.01
N ILE A 149 16.10 3.38 0.56
CA ILE A 149 15.07 2.49 0.01
C ILE A 149 14.66 2.94 -1.41
N ILE A 150 14.52 4.25 -1.63
CA ILE A 150 14.22 4.81 -2.95
C ILE A 150 15.35 4.49 -3.93
N ASN A 151 16.61 4.72 -3.56
CA ASN A 151 17.76 4.40 -4.42
C ASN A 151 17.83 2.91 -4.74
N TYR A 152 17.60 2.06 -3.74
CA TYR A 152 17.54 0.61 -3.94
C TYR A 152 16.45 0.22 -4.95
N LEU A 153 15.25 0.80 -4.83
CA LEU A 153 14.14 0.57 -5.76
C LEU A 153 14.48 0.98 -7.20
N GLU A 154 15.20 2.08 -7.39
CA GLU A 154 15.64 2.57 -8.71
C GLU A 154 16.64 1.62 -9.38
N GLU A 155 17.55 1.05 -8.61
CA GLU A 155 18.61 0.16 -9.12
C GLU A 155 18.16 -1.32 -9.23
N MET A 156 17.03 -1.67 -8.64
CA MET A 156 16.57 -3.05 -8.51
C MET A 156 16.18 -3.68 -9.85
N LYS A 157 16.79 -4.83 -10.15
CA LYS A 157 16.43 -5.64 -11.34
C LYS A 157 15.30 -6.64 -11.08
N GLU A 158 15.14 -7.12 -9.86
CA GLU A 158 14.11 -8.10 -9.49
C GLU A 158 13.49 -7.75 -8.14
N PHE A 159 12.17 -7.59 -8.07
CA PHE A 159 11.47 -7.10 -6.86
C PHE A 159 11.13 -8.17 -5.83
N ASN A 160 11.33 -9.45 -6.14
CA ASN A 160 11.04 -10.55 -5.20
C ASN A 160 11.87 -10.44 -3.91
N ASN A 161 13.02 -9.76 -3.97
CA ASN A 161 13.95 -9.60 -2.85
C ASN A 161 13.61 -8.43 -1.93
N ILE A 162 12.64 -7.59 -2.28
CA ILE A 162 12.38 -6.37 -1.50
C ILE A 162 11.76 -6.66 -0.14
N GLU A 163 10.97 -7.74 -0.03
CA GLU A 163 10.47 -8.17 1.26
C GLU A 163 11.61 -8.54 2.21
N ASP A 164 12.69 -9.11 1.67
CA ASP A 164 13.86 -9.47 2.46
C ASP A 164 14.73 -8.26 2.74
N PHE A 165 14.81 -7.29 1.84
CA PHE A 165 15.47 -5.99 2.08
C PHE A 165 14.78 -5.20 3.19
N LEU A 166 13.45 -5.05 3.12
CA LEU A 166 12.65 -4.40 4.17
C LEU A 166 12.70 -5.14 5.51
N LYS A 167 12.96 -6.46 5.50
CA LYS A 167 13.24 -7.24 6.71
C LYS A 167 14.68 -7.11 7.20
N LYS A 168 15.63 -6.83 6.32
CA LYS A 168 17.07 -6.72 6.64
C LYS A 168 17.42 -5.37 7.28
N ASP A 169 16.76 -4.28 6.88
CA ASP A 169 17.17 -2.91 7.25
C ASP A 169 16.16 -2.15 8.14
N ILE A 170 15.43 -2.86 9.02
CA ILE A 170 14.97 -2.28 10.30
C ILE A 170 15.85 -2.80 11.45
N VAL A 171 17.14 -2.89 11.16
CA VAL A 171 18.20 -3.06 12.15
C VAL A 171 19.20 -1.94 11.87
N LEU A 172 18.88 -0.75 12.40
CA LEU A 172 19.96 0.07 12.98
C LEU A 172 20.77 -0.90 13.85
N GLU A 173 22.08 -0.91 13.68
CA GLU A 173 23.01 -1.60 14.59
C GLU A 173 22.72 -1.16 16.03
N ILE A 174 21.82 -1.87 16.69
CA ILE A 174 21.75 -1.98 18.13
C ILE A 174 22.31 -3.37 18.37
N GLU A 175 23.51 -3.40 18.92
CA GLU A 175 24.02 -4.59 19.58
C GLU A 175 22.90 -5.21 20.44
N ASP A 176 22.86 -6.53 20.42
CA ASP A 176 22.03 -7.42 21.21
C ASP A 176 20.62 -7.76 20.70
N LYS A 177 20.57 -8.99 20.18
CA LYS A 177 19.45 -9.92 20.28
C LYS A 177 19.08 -10.19 21.75
N THR A 178 18.52 -9.21 22.45
CA THR A 178 17.71 -9.40 23.65
C THR A 178 16.59 -8.34 23.67
N ASP A 179 15.47 -8.62 24.33
CA ASP A 179 14.44 -7.61 24.69
C ASP A 179 13.25 -7.30 23.77
N LYS A 180 12.69 -8.29 23.05
CA LYS A 180 11.22 -8.28 22.81
C LYS A 180 10.42 -9.09 23.84
N ARG A 181 10.97 -10.18 24.38
CA ARG A 181 10.31 -10.97 25.45
C ARG A 181 10.35 -10.30 26.83
N ASN A 182 11.43 -9.60 27.18
CA ASN A 182 11.57 -8.98 28.50
C ASN A 182 10.67 -7.76 28.71
N ILE A 183 10.41 -6.98 27.66
CA ILE A 183 9.48 -5.84 27.70
C ILE A 183 8.05 -6.33 27.95
N GLU A 184 7.63 -7.41 27.28
CA GLU A 184 6.30 -8.02 27.48
C GLU A 184 6.09 -8.54 28.92
N ILE A 185 7.10 -9.16 29.54
CA ILE A 185 6.99 -9.68 30.91
C ILE A 185 6.87 -8.53 31.92
N LYS A 186 7.74 -7.50 31.81
CA LYS A 186 7.69 -6.32 32.69
C LYS A 186 6.36 -5.58 32.58
N ASP A 187 5.82 -5.44 31.37
CA ASP A 187 4.54 -4.78 31.15
C ASP A 187 3.34 -5.60 31.62
N ARG A 188 3.39 -6.94 31.51
CA ARG A 188 2.36 -7.83 32.06
C ARG A 188 2.32 -7.77 33.58
N ILE A 189 3.47 -7.72 34.27
CA ILE A 189 3.54 -7.58 35.73
C ILE A 189 2.94 -6.25 36.18
N LYS A 190 3.27 -5.13 35.52
CA LYS A 190 2.71 -3.80 35.81
C LYS A 190 1.19 -3.71 35.65
N LYS A 191 0.61 -4.55 34.78
CA LYS A 191 -0.84 -4.58 34.49
C LYS A 191 -1.63 -5.54 35.38
N LEU A 192 -0.98 -6.28 36.29
CA LEU A 192 -1.70 -7.18 37.21
C LEU A 192 -2.59 -6.37 38.16
N PRO A 193 -3.84 -6.81 38.41
CA PRO A 193 -4.76 -6.13 39.32
C PRO A 193 -4.43 -6.47 40.78
N LEU A 194 -3.26 -6.06 41.27
CA LEU A 194 -2.71 -6.42 42.58
C LEU A 194 -3.64 -6.08 43.76
N LYS A 195 -4.48 -5.05 43.62
CA LYS A 195 -5.49 -4.64 44.61
C LYS A 195 -6.55 -5.71 44.92
N ASN A 196 -6.68 -6.73 44.07
CA ASN A 196 -7.67 -7.80 44.26
C ASN A 196 -7.13 -8.98 45.09
N ILE A 197 -5.82 -9.01 45.39
CA ILE A 197 -5.18 -10.13 46.12
C ILE A 197 -5.77 -10.26 47.54
N GLU A 198 -5.99 -9.13 48.22
CA GLU A 198 -6.57 -9.08 49.57
C GLU A 198 -7.99 -9.65 49.65
N LYS A 199 -8.69 -9.76 48.51
CA LYS A 199 -10.06 -10.27 48.41
C LYS A 199 -10.13 -11.78 48.13
N LEU A 200 -8.98 -12.43 47.91
CA LEU A 200 -8.89 -13.87 47.65
C LEU A 200 -8.94 -14.68 48.95
N ASP A 201 -9.28 -15.97 48.85
CA ASP A 201 -9.16 -16.90 49.97
C ASP A 201 -7.70 -17.09 50.40
N SER A 202 -7.50 -17.54 51.64
CA SER A 202 -6.16 -17.70 52.24
C SER A 202 -5.27 -18.70 51.49
N GLU A 203 -5.86 -19.64 50.75
CA GLU A 203 -5.13 -20.63 49.98
C GLU A 203 -4.55 -20.02 48.70
N LYS A 204 -5.35 -19.26 47.94
CA LYS A 204 -4.86 -18.54 46.75
C LYS A 204 -3.90 -17.43 47.10
N GLN A 205 -4.07 -16.75 48.23
CA GLN A 205 -3.10 -15.76 48.70
C GLN A 205 -1.72 -16.41 48.91
N LYS A 206 -1.66 -17.57 49.56
CA LYS A 206 -0.41 -18.34 49.72
C LYS A 206 0.19 -18.83 48.41
N GLN A 207 -0.65 -19.22 47.45
CA GLN A 207 -0.17 -19.62 46.12
C GLN A 207 0.46 -18.45 45.37
N ILE A 208 -0.14 -17.27 45.44
CA ILE A 208 0.40 -16.05 44.83
C ILE A 208 1.73 -15.68 45.49
N ASP A 209 1.81 -15.74 46.82
CA ASP A 209 3.03 -15.45 47.58
C ASP A 209 4.19 -16.38 47.17
N ASN A 210 3.95 -17.68 47.07
CA ASN A 210 4.94 -18.65 46.58
C ASN A 210 5.40 -18.36 45.15
N LEU A 211 4.48 -17.97 44.25
CA LEU A 211 4.82 -17.64 42.85
C LEU A 211 5.66 -16.36 42.76
N VAL A 212 5.34 -15.34 43.56
CA VAL A 212 6.14 -14.12 43.65
C VAL A 212 7.53 -14.45 44.17
N HIS A 213 7.64 -15.27 45.21
CA HIS A 213 8.94 -15.68 45.76
C HIS A 213 9.80 -16.46 44.75
N GLN A 214 9.20 -17.37 43.97
CA GLN A 214 9.90 -18.06 42.87
C GLN A 214 10.42 -17.08 41.81
N ILE A 215 9.65 -16.05 41.46
CA ILE A 215 10.08 -15.01 40.52
C ILE A 215 11.26 -14.22 41.11
N GLU A 216 11.21 -13.86 42.40
CA GLU A 216 12.29 -13.15 43.08
C GLU A 216 13.60 -13.95 43.09
N GLU A 217 13.55 -15.25 43.39
CA GLU A 217 14.73 -16.11 43.40
C GLU A 217 15.36 -16.24 42.00
N LEU A 218 14.54 -16.44 40.96
CA LEU A 218 15.01 -16.48 39.56
C LEU A 218 15.66 -15.16 39.12
N LEU A 219 15.20 -14.02 39.67
CA LEU A 219 15.78 -12.71 39.38
C LEU A 219 17.04 -12.39 40.22
N LYS A 220 17.27 -13.11 41.33
CA LYS A 220 18.49 -12.98 42.15
C LYS A 220 19.68 -13.75 41.57
N GLU A 221 19.44 -14.83 40.83
CA GLU A 221 20.50 -15.65 40.20
C GLU A 221 21.30 -14.94 39.10
N GLN A 222 20.94 -13.70 38.73
CA GLN A 222 21.67 -12.86 37.76
C GLN A 222 22.59 -11.81 38.42
N LYS A 223 23.46 -12.23 39.34
CA LYS A 223 24.59 -11.42 39.83
C LYS A 223 25.93 -12.08 39.56
#